data_AF-A0A4V6NYT4-F1
#
_entry.id   AF-A0A4V6NYT4-F1
#
_cell.length_a   1.000
_cell.length_b   1.000
_cell.length_c   1.000
_cell.angle_alpha   90.00
_cell.angle_beta   90.00
_cell.angle_gamma   90.00
#
_symmetry.space_group_name_H-M   'P 1'
#
loop_
_entity.id
_entity.type
_entity.pdbx_description
1 polymer ?
#
loop_
_entity_poly.entity_id
_entity_poly.type
_entity_poly.pdbx_seq_one_letter_code
_entity_poly.pdbx_strand_id
1 'polypeptide(L)'
;MSFFKNRTVIGVICIVLSLLICFAITPLFNQSISRKTEIVRVTKPIKIGETITKDMVQTVEVGGYNLPEDVVRHTDTVIGKFASADLAPGDYIIASKIADAPAAENTYLYNLTGEKQAISVSVKSFAAGLSGKLISGDIVSIVAPDYKKQGMTVIPPELQYVEVIAVTAGSGYDANTGKQKEAEAEDEKELPATVTLLVTPEQSKILAELEADGTLHVSLVYRGSKENAAKFTEAQDSVLSQLYPEETESQESEDQSQLESPANAPAESGAE
;
A
#
# COMPACT_ATOMS: atom_id res chain seq x y z
N MET A 1 25.38 54.11 -44.19
CA MET A 1 26.78 53.68 -44.44
C MET A 1 26.78 52.36 -45.19
N SER A 2 27.44 52.31 -46.35
CA SER A 2 27.37 51.25 -47.36
C SER A 2 28.30 50.05 -47.09
N PHE A 3 28.37 49.55 -45.85
CA PHE A 3 29.27 48.44 -45.50
C PHE A 3 28.76 47.05 -45.93
N PHE A 4 27.44 46.89 -46.13
CA PHE A 4 26.81 45.61 -46.50
C PHE A 4 26.82 45.27 -48.01
N LYS A 5 27.48 46.07 -48.86
CA LYS A 5 27.53 45.83 -50.31
C LYS A 5 28.78 45.08 -50.79
N ASN A 6 29.81 44.98 -49.95
CA ASN A 6 31.11 44.47 -50.36
C ASN A 6 31.30 43.00 -49.93
N ARG A 7 31.43 42.09 -50.90
CA ARG A 7 31.49 40.63 -50.65
C ARG A 7 32.62 40.24 -49.69
N THR A 8 33.76 40.93 -49.76
CA THR A 8 34.92 40.70 -48.89
C THR A 8 34.66 41.12 -47.44
N VAL A 9 33.92 42.21 -47.22
CA VAL A 9 33.57 42.70 -45.88
C VAL A 9 32.60 41.73 -45.20
N ILE A 10 31.65 41.18 -45.95
CA ILE A 10 30.72 40.14 -45.45
C ILE A 10 31.49 38.87 -45.05
N GLY A 11 32.48 38.47 -45.85
CA GLY A 11 33.36 37.33 -45.53
C GLY A 11 34.15 37.52 -44.24
N VAL A 12 34.77 38.70 -44.06
CA VAL A 12 35.53 39.01 -42.83
C VAL A 12 34.61 39.05 -41.61
N ILE A 13 33.41 39.64 -41.72
CA ILE A 13 32.43 39.65 -40.63
C ILE A 13 32.00 38.22 -40.26
N CYS A 14 31.75 37.34 -41.25
CA CYS A 14 31.44 35.94 -40.99
C CYS A 14 32.57 35.21 -40.27
N ILE A 15 33.83 35.44 -40.66
CA ILE A 15 35.00 34.82 -40.01
C ILE A 15 35.13 35.29 -38.56
N VAL A 16 34.97 36.60 -38.31
CA VAL A 16 35.03 37.14 -36.94
C VAL A 16 33.87 36.61 -36.09
N LEU A 17 32.65 36.52 -36.65
CA LEU A 17 31.48 36.01 -35.94
C LEU A 17 31.63 34.51 -35.61
N SER A 18 32.15 33.71 -36.55
CA SER A 18 32.40 32.29 -36.32
C SER A 18 33.51 32.05 -35.29
N LEU A 19 34.58 32.84 -35.31
CA LEU A 19 35.59 32.81 -34.25
C LEU A 19 35.01 33.19 -32.89
N LEU A 20 34.17 34.23 -32.81
CA LEU A 20 33.53 34.63 -31.56
C LEU A 20 32.63 33.52 -31.01
N ILE A 21 31.83 32.88 -31.85
CA ILE A 21 31.01 31.72 -31.47
C ILE A 21 31.89 30.56 -30.99
N CYS A 22 32.95 30.21 -31.71
CA CYS A 22 33.87 29.14 -31.33
C CYS A 22 34.62 29.41 -30.03
N PHE A 23 35.00 30.66 -29.76
CA PHE A 23 35.76 31.01 -28.55
C PHE A 23 34.89 31.38 -27.34
N ALA A 24 33.62 31.77 -27.54
CA ALA A 24 32.73 32.10 -26.43
C ALA A 24 31.74 30.98 -26.11
N ILE A 25 31.10 30.39 -27.12
CA ILE A 25 30.02 29.41 -26.92
C ILE A 25 30.58 28.00 -26.68
N THR A 26 31.59 27.59 -27.45
CA THR A 26 32.20 26.26 -27.30
C THR A 26 32.78 26.01 -25.90
N PRO A 27 33.54 26.94 -25.25
CA PRO A 27 34.00 26.69 -23.89
C PRO A 27 32.86 26.65 -22.87
N LEU A 28 31.81 27.47 -23.04
CA LEU A 28 30.62 27.42 -22.16
C LEU A 28 29.87 26.08 -22.30
N PHE A 29 29.73 25.57 -23.52
CA PHE A 29 29.07 24.29 -23.78
C PHE A 29 29.92 23.12 -23.26
N ASN A 30 31.24 23.17 -23.45
CA ASN A 30 32.16 22.18 -22.91
C ASN A 30 32.19 22.19 -21.37
N GLN A 31 32.11 23.37 -20.75
CA GLN A 31 32.02 23.50 -19.29
C GLN A 31 30.67 22.98 -18.76
N SER A 32 29.57 23.17 -19.49
CA SER A 32 28.25 22.63 -19.14
C SER A 32 28.22 21.09 -19.21
N ILE A 33 28.79 20.51 -20.27
CA ILE A 33 28.89 19.05 -20.45
C ILE A 33 29.88 18.41 -19.46
N SER A 34 30.95 19.13 -19.10
CA SER A 34 31.99 18.66 -18.19
C SER A 34 31.69 18.91 -16.71
N ARG A 35 30.48 19.38 -16.35
CA ARG A 35 30.07 19.45 -14.94
C ARG A 35 29.94 18.04 -14.40
N LYS A 36 30.98 17.57 -13.75
CA LYS A 36 30.96 16.31 -13.03
C LYS A 36 30.13 16.48 -11.76
N THR A 37 29.30 15.50 -11.48
CA THR A 37 28.49 15.44 -10.27
C THR A 37 28.69 14.09 -9.60
N GLU A 38 28.68 14.11 -8.27
CA GLU A 38 28.69 12.90 -7.47
C GLU A 38 27.26 12.35 -7.37
N ILE A 39 27.11 11.05 -7.56
CA ILE A 39 25.86 10.31 -7.39
C ILE A 39 26.07 9.03 -6.62
N VAL A 40 25.00 8.51 -6.04
CA VAL A 40 24.99 7.19 -5.43
C VAL A 40 24.63 6.12 -6.48
N ARG A 41 25.51 5.14 -6.63
CA ARG A 41 25.37 4.01 -7.56
C ARG A 41 25.37 2.69 -6.80
N VAL A 42 24.55 1.77 -7.29
CA VAL A 42 24.40 0.43 -6.73
C VAL A 42 25.61 -0.45 -7.09
N THR A 43 26.15 -1.20 -6.14
CA THR A 43 27.31 -2.09 -6.33
C THR A 43 26.94 -3.57 -6.29
N LYS A 44 25.88 -3.91 -5.57
CA LYS A 44 25.34 -5.27 -5.41
C LYS A 44 23.87 -5.28 -5.82
N PRO A 45 23.31 -6.40 -6.29
CA PRO A 45 21.89 -6.48 -6.56
C PRO A 45 21.10 -6.19 -5.28
N ILE A 46 20.10 -5.31 -5.36
CA ILE A 46 19.19 -4.99 -4.26
C ILE A 46 17.78 -5.30 -4.73
N LYS A 47 17.07 -6.16 -4.00
CA LYS A 47 15.70 -6.54 -4.35
C LYS A 47 14.69 -5.55 -3.78
N ILE A 48 13.52 -5.48 -4.41
CA ILE A 48 12.38 -4.72 -3.88
C ILE A 48 12.11 -5.13 -2.42
N GLY A 49 12.00 -4.14 -1.53
CA GLY A 49 11.76 -4.32 -0.11
C GLY A 49 13.01 -4.57 0.74
N GLU A 50 14.18 -4.73 0.12
CA GLU A 50 15.44 -4.91 0.82
C GLU A 50 15.96 -3.59 1.39
N THR A 51 16.54 -3.65 2.60
CA THR A 51 17.18 -2.48 3.23
C THR A 51 18.51 -2.20 2.56
N ILE A 52 18.70 -0.95 2.14
CA ILE A 52 19.93 -0.52 1.50
C ILE A 52 21.01 -0.29 2.56
N THR A 53 22.06 -1.11 2.52
CA THR A 53 23.21 -1.02 3.42
C THR A 53 24.40 -0.33 2.76
N LYS A 54 25.36 0.13 3.57
CA LYS A 54 26.54 0.86 3.11
C LYS A 54 27.41 0.06 2.12
N ASP A 55 27.38 -1.26 2.16
CA ASP A 55 28.16 -2.13 1.28
C ASP A 55 27.49 -2.41 -0.08
N MET A 56 26.21 -2.04 -0.23
CA MET A 56 25.44 -2.20 -1.48
C MET A 56 25.48 -0.97 -2.39
N VAL A 57 26.01 0.15 -1.89
CA VAL A 57 26.03 1.44 -2.60
C VAL A 57 27.38 2.12 -2.49
N GLN A 58 27.72 2.93 -3.49
CA GLN A 58 28.93 3.74 -3.49
C GLN A 58 28.69 5.08 -4.17
N THR A 59 29.44 6.09 -3.76
CA THR A 59 29.46 7.39 -4.45
C THR A 59 30.40 7.30 -5.66
N VAL A 60 29.92 7.69 -6.83
CA VAL A 60 30.71 7.78 -8.06
C VAL A 60 30.58 9.16 -8.69
N GLU A 61 31.67 9.62 -9.31
CA GLU A 61 31.70 10.86 -10.07
C GLU A 61 31.34 10.58 -11.53
N VAL A 62 30.24 11.17 -12.02
CA VAL A 62 29.76 11.00 -13.39
C VAL A 62 29.54 12.37 -14.05
N GLY A 63 29.49 12.41 -15.39
CA GLY A 63 29.15 13.65 -16.11
C GLY A 63 27.68 14.00 -15.91
N GLY A 64 27.38 15.26 -15.57
CA GLY A 64 26.05 15.80 -15.29
C GLY A 64 25.04 15.78 -16.45
N TYR A 65 25.45 15.32 -17.63
CA TYR A 65 24.64 15.32 -18.84
C TYR A 65 23.65 14.16 -18.84
N ASN A 66 22.35 14.43 -19.05
CA ASN A 66 21.25 13.46 -19.01
C ASN A 66 21.02 12.73 -17.67
N LEU A 67 21.47 13.31 -16.55
CA LEU A 67 21.09 12.76 -15.25
C LEU A 67 19.65 13.14 -14.90
N PRO A 68 18.86 12.19 -14.37
CA PRO A 68 17.58 12.51 -13.73
C PRO A 68 17.77 13.56 -12.64
N GLU A 69 16.84 14.51 -12.54
CA GLU A 69 16.89 15.57 -11.54
C GLU A 69 16.80 15.04 -10.11
N ASP A 70 16.12 13.89 -9.93
CA ASP A 70 15.86 13.22 -8.66
C ASP A 70 16.94 12.22 -8.25
N VAL A 71 18.11 12.24 -8.92
CA VAL A 71 19.24 11.37 -8.57
C VAL A 71 19.81 11.72 -7.19
N VAL A 72 20.02 10.68 -6.39
CA VAL A 72 20.53 10.81 -5.04
C VAL A 72 22.04 11.04 -5.07
N ARG A 73 22.50 12.05 -4.34
CA ARG A 73 23.92 12.48 -4.31
C ARG A 73 24.66 12.07 -3.04
N HIS A 74 23.94 11.76 -1.97
CA HIS A 74 24.51 11.47 -0.66
C HIS A 74 24.10 10.07 -0.19
N THR A 75 25.09 9.24 0.15
CA THR A 75 24.84 7.88 0.65
C THR A 75 24.01 7.86 1.93
N ASP A 76 24.15 8.87 2.78
CA ASP A 76 23.41 8.99 4.05
C ASP A 76 21.89 9.08 3.86
N THR A 77 21.42 9.55 2.69
CA THR A 77 19.99 9.61 2.39
C THR A 77 19.40 8.28 1.95
N VAL A 78 20.26 7.32 1.60
CA VAL A 78 19.88 5.99 1.08
C VAL A 78 20.08 4.91 2.14
N ILE A 79 21.12 5.02 2.96
CA ILE A 79 21.46 4.01 3.97
C ILE A 79 20.32 3.89 4.99
N GLY A 80 19.79 2.69 5.16
CA GLY A 80 18.65 2.40 6.04
C GLY A 80 17.28 2.63 5.41
N LYS A 81 17.20 3.11 4.16
CA LYS A 81 15.97 3.11 3.35
C LYS A 81 15.76 1.74 2.70
N PHE A 82 14.58 1.53 2.14
CA PHE A 82 14.20 0.31 1.44
C PHE A 82 14.10 0.56 -0.06
N ALA A 83 14.47 -0.43 -0.87
CA ALA A 83 14.36 -0.32 -2.33
C ALA A 83 12.91 -0.50 -2.79
N SER A 84 12.33 0.48 -3.48
CA SER A 84 10.95 0.42 -4.02
C SER A 84 10.84 -0.37 -5.32
N ALA A 85 11.96 -0.80 -5.89
CA ALA A 85 12.08 -1.59 -7.10
C ALA A 85 13.37 -2.40 -7.08
N ASP A 86 13.47 -3.43 -7.91
CA ASP A 86 14.72 -4.15 -8.11
C ASP A 86 15.78 -3.22 -8.71
N LEU A 87 16.97 -3.22 -8.09
CA LEU A 87 18.13 -2.43 -8.51
C LEU A 87 19.29 -3.35 -8.86
N ALA A 88 19.82 -3.18 -10.07
CA ALA A 88 20.96 -3.94 -10.54
C ALA A 88 22.29 -3.25 -10.18
N PRO A 89 23.39 -4.01 -10.05
CA PRO A 89 24.73 -3.43 -9.99
C PRO A 89 24.95 -2.47 -11.14
N GLY A 90 25.25 -1.23 -10.79
CA GLY A 90 25.49 -0.17 -11.74
C GLY A 90 24.33 0.80 -11.96
N ASP A 91 23.16 0.54 -11.36
CA ASP A 91 22.03 1.46 -11.41
C ASP A 91 22.28 2.72 -10.58
N TYR A 92 21.68 3.83 -11.02
CA TYR A 92 21.63 5.07 -10.26
C TYR A 92 20.45 5.04 -9.31
N ILE A 93 20.68 5.47 -8.08
CA ILE A 93 19.61 5.59 -7.09
C ILE A 93 18.94 6.95 -7.30
N ILE A 94 17.64 6.90 -7.52
CA ILE A 94 16.78 8.08 -7.62
C ILE A 94 15.80 8.06 -6.46
N ALA A 95 15.32 9.23 -6.02
CA ALA A 95 14.44 9.35 -4.87
C ALA A 95 13.16 8.51 -5.00
N SER A 96 12.65 8.34 -6.23
CA SER A 96 11.47 7.51 -6.52
C SER A 96 11.70 6.00 -6.36
N LYS A 97 12.95 5.53 -6.28
CA LYS A 97 13.30 4.11 -6.09
C LYS A 97 13.64 3.74 -4.65
N ILE A 98 13.51 4.68 -3.71
CA ILE A 98 13.77 4.45 -2.29
C ILE A 98 12.52 4.81 -1.47
N ALA A 99 12.28 4.09 -0.39
CA ALA A 99 11.18 4.31 0.53
C ALA A 99 11.66 4.29 1.98
N ASP A 100 10.97 5.04 2.83
CA ASP A 100 11.24 5.11 4.27
C ASP A 100 10.75 3.87 5.02
N ALA A 101 9.87 3.09 4.38
CA ALA A 101 9.29 1.85 4.88
C ALA A 101 9.57 0.70 3.90
N PRO A 102 9.61 -0.56 4.37
CA PRO A 102 9.79 -1.74 3.51
C PRO A 102 8.82 -1.70 2.34
N ALA A 103 9.32 -1.97 1.15
CA ALA A 103 8.54 -1.87 -0.08
C ALA A 103 7.27 -2.73 -0.01
N ALA A 104 6.14 -2.07 -0.25
CA ALA A 104 4.91 -2.45 -0.93
C ALA A 104 4.24 -3.81 -0.70
N GLU A 105 4.95 -4.89 -0.37
CA GLU A 105 4.38 -6.25 -0.28
C GLU A 105 3.51 -6.45 0.97
N ASN A 106 3.57 -5.53 1.94
CA ASN A 106 2.72 -5.56 3.15
C ASN A 106 2.34 -4.16 3.66
N THR A 107 2.40 -3.11 2.83
CA THR A 107 2.08 -1.73 3.28
C THR A 107 0.70 -1.65 3.94
N TYR A 108 -0.24 -2.50 3.51
CA TYR A 108 -1.56 -2.63 4.12
C TYR A 108 -1.53 -3.07 5.59
N LEU A 109 -0.57 -3.91 6.02
CA LEU A 109 -0.42 -4.33 7.42
C LEU A 109 0.22 -3.25 8.30
N TYR A 110 1.09 -2.41 7.73
CA TYR A 110 1.77 -1.34 8.47
C TYR A 110 0.92 -0.09 8.69
N ASN A 111 -0.24 0.00 8.01
CA ASN A 111 -1.18 1.12 8.13
C ASN A 111 -2.37 0.82 9.08
N LEU A 112 -2.33 -0.30 9.82
CA LEU A 112 -3.39 -0.65 10.76
C LEU A 112 -3.31 0.23 12.01
N THR A 113 -4.36 1.01 12.27
CA THR A 113 -4.45 1.93 13.43
C THR A 113 -5.04 1.28 14.68
N GLY A 114 -5.53 0.05 14.58
CA GLY A 114 -6.28 -0.65 15.63
C GLY A 114 -7.80 -0.58 15.47
N GLU A 115 -8.32 0.35 14.65
CA GLU A 115 -9.75 0.44 14.32
C GLU A 115 -10.21 -0.70 13.41
N LYS A 116 -9.36 -1.07 12.44
CA LYS A 116 -9.56 -2.21 11.53
C LYS A 116 -8.43 -3.23 11.71
N GLN A 117 -8.75 -4.48 11.38
CA GLN A 117 -7.92 -5.66 11.48
C GLN A 117 -7.80 -6.32 10.12
N ALA A 118 -6.67 -6.99 9.88
CA ALA A 118 -6.48 -7.87 8.75
C ALA A 118 -6.81 -9.31 9.17
N ILE A 119 -7.76 -9.95 8.51
CA ILE A 119 -8.09 -11.37 8.72
C ILE A 119 -7.97 -12.13 7.41
N SER A 120 -7.42 -13.34 7.44
CA SER A 120 -7.36 -14.21 6.27
C SER A 120 -8.41 -15.30 6.38
N VAL A 121 -9.11 -15.54 5.28
CA VAL A 121 -10.08 -16.63 5.13
C VAL A 121 -9.66 -17.55 4.01
N SER A 122 -9.92 -18.84 4.17
CA SER A 122 -9.55 -19.86 3.19
C SER A 122 -10.58 -19.91 2.08
N VAL A 123 -10.08 -19.98 0.86
CA VAL A 123 -10.89 -20.19 -0.33
C VAL A 123 -10.86 -21.68 -0.66
N LYS A 124 -11.84 -22.44 -0.16
CA LYS A 124 -11.86 -23.91 -0.35
C LYS A 124 -12.09 -24.37 -1.78
N SER A 125 -12.61 -23.51 -2.65
CA SER A 125 -12.81 -23.84 -4.07
C SER A 125 -12.39 -22.70 -4.98
N PHE A 126 -11.85 -23.03 -6.15
CA PHE A 126 -11.44 -22.03 -7.13
C PHE A 126 -12.58 -21.08 -7.51
N ALA A 127 -13.82 -21.60 -7.59
CA ALA A 127 -15.00 -20.79 -7.85
C ALA A 127 -15.31 -19.79 -6.72
N ALA A 128 -15.12 -20.20 -5.46
CA ALA A 128 -15.36 -19.37 -4.29
C ALA A 128 -14.42 -18.14 -4.22
N GLY A 129 -13.22 -18.21 -4.81
CA GLY A 129 -12.27 -17.09 -4.85
C GLY A 129 -12.25 -16.34 -6.17
N LEU A 130 -13.40 -16.28 -6.87
CA LEU A 130 -13.52 -15.66 -8.20
C LEU A 130 -12.48 -16.20 -9.21
N SER A 131 -12.25 -17.51 -9.20
CA SER A 131 -11.27 -18.16 -10.07
C SER A 131 -9.86 -17.57 -9.93
N GLY A 132 -9.50 -17.19 -8.71
CA GLY A 132 -8.19 -16.62 -8.37
C GLY A 132 -7.86 -15.31 -9.06
N LYS A 133 -8.88 -14.54 -9.46
CA LYS A 133 -8.71 -13.25 -10.13
C LYS A 133 -8.79 -12.06 -9.18
N LEU A 134 -9.02 -12.30 -7.89
CA LEU A 134 -9.05 -11.25 -6.88
C LEU A 134 -7.68 -10.61 -6.76
N ILE A 135 -7.65 -9.30 -6.57
CA ILE A 135 -6.44 -8.52 -6.37
C ILE A 135 -6.62 -7.57 -5.18
N SER A 136 -5.50 -7.10 -4.62
CA SER A 136 -5.52 -6.05 -3.60
C SER A 136 -6.24 -4.79 -4.11
N GLY A 137 -7.11 -4.22 -3.28
CA GLY A 137 -7.98 -3.08 -3.58
C GLY A 137 -9.34 -3.45 -4.19
N ASP A 138 -9.64 -4.73 -4.39
CA ASP A 138 -10.99 -5.16 -4.74
C ASP A 138 -11.96 -4.96 -3.57
N ILE A 139 -13.18 -4.51 -3.87
CA ILE A 139 -14.29 -4.54 -2.92
C ILE A 139 -15.11 -5.79 -3.20
N VAL A 140 -15.30 -6.61 -2.17
CA VAL A 140 -16.00 -7.89 -2.24
C VAL A 140 -17.15 -7.97 -1.24
N SER A 141 -18.15 -8.78 -1.58
CA SER A 141 -19.18 -9.25 -0.65
C SER A 141 -18.88 -10.69 -0.28
N ILE A 142 -19.12 -11.05 0.97
CA ILE A 142 -19.01 -12.42 1.45
C ILE A 142 -20.38 -13.07 1.44
N VAL A 143 -20.54 -14.09 0.61
CA VAL A 143 -21.73 -14.91 0.54
C VAL A 143 -21.54 -16.07 1.52
N ALA A 144 -22.38 -16.11 2.54
CA ALA A 144 -22.35 -17.10 3.62
C ALA A 144 -23.54 -18.06 3.50
N PRO A 145 -23.31 -19.31 3.09
CA PRO A 145 -24.30 -20.38 3.24
C PRO A 145 -24.50 -20.69 4.72
N ASP A 146 -25.76 -20.79 5.14
CA ASP A 146 -26.13 -21.18 6.49
C ASP A 146 -25.63 -20.24 7.61
N TYR A 147 -25.56 -18.93 7.30
CA TYR A 147 -25.22 -17.92 8.29
C TYR A 147 -26.18 -17.99 9.49
N LYS A 148 -25.63 -18.04 10.71
CA LYS A 148 -26.39 -18.21 11.97
C LYS A 148 -27.32 -19.44 11.97
N LYS A 149 -26.98 -20.50 11.22
CA LYS A 149 -27.74 -21.76 11.14
C LYS A 149 -29.19 -21.57 10.66
N GLN A 150 -29.41 -20.57 9.81
CA GLN A 150 -30.74 -20.22 9.28
C GLN A 150 -31.17 -21.10 8.11
N GLY A 151 -30.29 -21.98 7.60
CA GLY A 151 -30.55 -22.86 6.46
C GLY A 151 -30.67 -22.13 5.11
N MET A 152 -30.23 -20.87 5.05
CA MET A 152 -30.30 -20.03 3.85
C MET A 152 -28.95 -19.42 3.51
N THR A 153 -28.69 -19.25 2.21
CA THR A 153 -27.52 -18.50 1.73
C THR A 153 -27.85 -17.02 1.71
N VAL A 154 -27.10 -16.24 2.48
CA VAL A 154 -27.28 -14.79 2.59
C VAL A 154 -25.94 -14.08 2.49
N ILE A 155 -25.98 -12.79 2.17
CA ILE A 155 -24.84 -11.89 2.36
C ILE A 155 -25.08 -11.21 3.71
N PRO A 156 -24.27 -11.48 4.75
CA PRO A 156 -24.40 -10.79 6.02
C PRO A 156 -24.33 -9.27 5.81
N PRO A 157 -25.20 -8.47 6.44
CA PRO A 157 -25.17 -7.02 6.28
C PRO A 157 -23.83 -6.42 6.73
N GLU A 158 -23.13 -7.10 7.63
CA GLU A 158 -21.78 -6.73 8.08
C GLU A 158 -20.72 -6.98 7.01
N LEU A 159 -20.92 -7.88 6.05
CA LEU A 159 -19.89 -8.31 5.08
C LEU A 159 -20.28 -8.00 3.63
N GLN A 160 -21.06 -6.93 3.43
CA GLN A 160 -21.54 -6.56 2.10
C GLN A 160 -20.43 -5.88 1.27
N TYR A 161 -19.65 -4.99 1.86
CA TYR A 161 -18.50 -4.35 1.20
C TYR A 161 -17.26 -4.42 2.07
N VAL A 162 -16.37 -5.34 1.71
CA VAL A 162 -15.10 -5.56 2.41
C VAL A 162 -13.96 -5.38 1.42
N GLU A 163 -12.89 -4.71 1.84
CA GLU A 163 -11.71 -4.51 1.01
C GLU A 163 -10.78 -5.72 1.10
N VAL A 164 -10.36 -6.23 -0.06
CA VAL A 164 -9.30 -7.22 -0.19
C VAL A 164 -7.96 -6.49 -0.12
N ILE A 165 -7.13 -6.84 0.85
CA ILE A 165 -5.80 -6.24 1.02
C ILE A 165 -4.68 -7.14 0.48
N ALA A 166 -4.88 -8.46 0.48
CA ALA A 166 -3.96 -9.42 -0.11
C ALA A 166 -4.67 -10.69 -0.58
N VAL A 167 -4.04 -11.41 -1.50
CA VAL A 167 -4.48 -12.75 -1.93
C VAL A 167 -3.26 -13.63 -1.96
N THR A 168 -3.26 -14.71 -1.19
CA THR A 168 -2.08 -15.57 -1.02
C THR A 168 -2.30 -16.91 -1.72
N ALA A 169 -1.30 -17.35 -2.49
CA ALA A 169 -1.24 -18.68 -3.08
C ALA A 169 -1.03 -19.75 -2.01
N GLY A 170 -1.33 -21.01 -2.33
CA GLY A 170 -1.11 -22.16 -1.43
C GLY A 170 0.34 -22.30 -0.93
N SER A 171 1.33 -21.73 -1.63
CA SER A 171 2.73 -21.64 -1.21
C SER A 171 3.02 -20.63 -0.09
N GLY A 172 2.04 -19.80 0.28
CA GLY A 172 2.23 -18.72 1.26
C GLY A 172 2.79 -17.42 0.68
N TYR A 173 3.01 -17.35 -0.64
CA TYR A 173 3.38 -16.11 -1.33
C TYR A 173 2.15 -15.34 -1.82
N ASP A 174 2.22 -14.01 -1.79
CA ASP A 174 1.16 -13.15 -2.34
C ASP A 174 1.05 -13.38 -3.86
N ALA A 175 -0.10 -13.92 -4.29
CA ALA A 175 -0.42 -14.26 -5.67
C ALA A 175 -0.43 -13.03 -6.59
N ASN A 176 -0.48 -11.81 -6.03
CA ASN A 176 -0.47 -10.55 -6.78
C ASN A 176 0.92 -9.97 -7.01
N THR A 177 1.98 -10.50 -6.38
CA THR A 177 3.32 -9.90 -6.42
C THR A 177 4.16 -10.28 -7.66
N GLY A 178 3.65 -11.12 -8.56
CA GLY A 178 4.34 -11.45 -9.82
C GLY A 178 5.68 -12.19 -9.66
N LYS A 179 6.12 -12.51 -8.43
CA LYS A 179 7.35 -13.25 -8.11
C LYS A 179 7.34 -14.72 -8.55
N GLN A 180 6.20 -15.26 -8.98
CA GLN A 180 6.09 -16.62 -9.52
C GLN A 180 6.78 -16.84 -10.89
N LYS A 181 7.40 -15.82 -11.51
CA LYS A 181 8.02 -16.03 -12.84
C LYS A 181 9.38 -16.74 -12.83
N GLU A 182 10.03 -16.93 -11.68
CA GLU A 182 11.42 -17.46 -11.65
C GLU A 182 11.59 -18.83 -10.97
N ALA A 183 10.54 -19.40 -10.39
CA ALA A 183 10.62 -20.73 -9.79
C ALA A 183 9.31 -21.48 -9.98
N GLU A 184 9.07 -21.97 -11.20
CA GLU A 184 8.51 -23.30 -11.46
C GLU A 184 8.35 -23.51 -12.96
N ALA A 185 9.04 -24.55 -13.45
CA ALA A 185 8.77 -25.14 -14.73
C ALA A 185 7.44 -25.89 -14.65
N GLU A 186 6.61 -25.73 -15.69
CA GLU A 186 5.46 -26.58 -16.03
C GLU A 186 4.21 -26.51 -15.11
N ASP A 187 3.21 -25.78 -15.61
CA ASP A 187 1.77 -26.11 -15.58
C ASP A 187 0.92 -26.09 -14.30
N GLU A 188 1.40 -25.67 -13.13
CA GLU A 188 0.49 -25.45 -11.98
C GLU A 188 0.53 -23.99 -11.51
N LYS A 189 -0.35 -23.17 -12.08
CA LYS A 189 -0.68 -21.86 -11.50
C LYS A 189 -1.24 -22.10 -10.10
N GLU A 190 -0.41 -21.89 -9.08
CA GLU A 190 -0.80 -22.18 -7.70
C GLU A 190 -2.10 -21.45 -7.36
N LEU A 191 -3.07 -22.22 -6.88
CA LEU A 191 -4.38 -21.69 -6.57
C LEU A 191 -4.25 -20.72 -5.39
N PRO A 192 -4.89 -19.54 -5.45
CA PRO A 192 -5.02 -18.69 -4.28
C PRO A 192 -5.81 -19.45 -3.22
N ALA A 193 -5.12 -19.72 -2.11
CA ALA A 193 -5.62 -20.53 -1.02
C ALA A 193 -6.31 -19.65 0.02
N THR A 194 -5.88 -18.40 0.18
CA THR A 194 -6.44 -17.47 1.17
C THR A 194 -6.62 -16.07 0.60
N VAL A 195 -7.64 -15.39 1.10
CA VAL A 195 -7.90 -13.97 0.83
C VAL A 195 -7.81 -13.23 2.15
N THR A 196 -6.99 -12.19 2.20
CA THR A 196 -6.85 -11.33 3.37
C THR A 196 -7.72 -10.09 3.19
N LEU A 197 -8.58 -9.85 4.18
CA LEU A 197 -9.60 -8.82 4.18
C LEU A 197 -9.31 -7.78 5.27
N LEU A 198 -9.59 -6.51 4.98
CA LEU A 198 -9.52 -5.42 5.96
C LEU A 198 -10.92 -5.17 6.55
N VAL A 199 -11.07 -5.41 7.85
CA VAL A 199 -12.37 -5.49 8.51
C VAL A 199 -12.35 -4.90 9.92
N THR A 200 -13.51 -4.55 10.46
CA THR A 200 -13.66 -4.18 11.88
C THR A 200 -13.56 -5.42 12.80
N PRO A 201 -13.36 -5.24 14.11
CA PRO A 201 -13.35 -6.36 15.06
C PRO A 201 -14.61 -7.23 15.03
N GLU A 202 -15.79 -6.65 14.79
CA GLU A 202 -17.04 -7.42 14.72
C GLU A 202 -17.14 -8.24 13.43
N GLN A 203 -16.79 -7.66 12.29
CA GLN A 203 -16.67 -8.39 11.03
C GLN A 203 -15.63 -9.53 11.12
N SER A 204 -14.52 -9.30 11.81
CA SER A 204 -13.44 -10.27 12.03
C SER A 204 -13.95 -11.53 12.74
N LYS A 205 -14.77 -11.37 13.80
CA LYS A 205 -15.40 -12.51 14.50
C LYS A 205 -16.31 -13.30 13.58
N ILE A 206 -17.16 -12.62 12.80
CA ILE A 206 -18.07 -13.27 11.86
C ILE A 206 -17.29 -14.07 10.81
N LEU A 207 -16.22 -13.49 10.25
CA LEU A 207 -15.37 -14.18 9.28
C LEU A 207 -14.67 -15.40 9.88
N ALA A 208 -14.23 -15.33 11.13
CA ALA A 208 -13.64 -16.46 11.83
C ALA A 208 -14.64 -17.60 12.04
N GLU A 209 -15.91 -17.29 12.35
CA GLU A 209 -16.99 -18.27 12.45
C GLU A 209 -17.28 -18.92 11.08
N LEU A 210 -17.40 -18.10 10.04
CA LEU A 210 -17.64 -18.57 8.67
C LEU A 210 -16.49 -19.41 8.11
N GLU A 211 -15.26 -19.12 8.51
CA GLU A 211 -14.08 -19.92 8.18
C GLU A 211 -14.11 -21.30 8.85
N ALA A 212 -14.57 -21.37 10.10
CA ALA A 212 -14.69 -22.63 10.84
C ALA A 212 -15.70 -23.59 10.18
N ASP A 213 -16.83 -23.07 9.72
CA ASP A 213 -17.79 -23.83 8.90
C ASP A 213 -17.23 -24.08 7.48
N GLY A 214 -16.48 -23.09 6.99
CA GLY A 214 -15.69 -23.08 5.78
C GLY A 214 -16.50 -23.32 4.52
N THR A 215 -17.61 -22.63 4.40
CA THR A 215 -18.52 -22.64 3.23
C THR A 215 -18.66 -21.26 2.58
N LEU A 216 -17.77 -20.30 2.85
CA LEU A 216 -17.86 -18.95 2.28
C LEU A 216 -17.58 -18.89 0.78
N HIS A 217 -18.22 -17.94 0.09
CA HIS A 217 -17.88 -17.53 -1.28
C HIS A 217 -17.62 -16.04 -1.34
N VAL A 218 -16.64 -15.64 -2.13
CA VAL A 218 -16.27 -14.24 -2.34
C VAL A 218 -16.84 -13.75 -3.67
N SER A 219 -17.65 -12.70 -3.62
CA SER A 219 -18.23 -12.05 -4.80
C SER A 219 -17.59 -10.70 -5.02
N LEU A 220 -17.04 -10.45 -6.20
CA LEU A 220 -16.48 -9.13 -6.55
C LEU A 220 -17.61 -8.13 -6.79
N VAL A 221 -17.60 -7.03 -6.05
CA VAL A 221 -18.56 -5.91 -6.19
C VAL A 221 -17.96 -4.83 -7.06
N TYR A 222 -16.73 -4.41 -6.76
CA TYR A 222 -16.11 -3.29 -7.43
C TYR A 222 -14.60 -3.46 -7.56
N ARG A 223 -14.10 -3.11 -8.75
CA ARG A 223 -12.69 -2.93 -9.05
C ARG A 223 -12.54 -1.62 -9.81
N GLY A 224 -11.64 -0.76 -9.37
CA GLY A 224 -11.41 0.51 -10.03
C GLY A 224 -10.61 1.49 -9.19
N SER A 225 -11.02 2.76 -9.17
CA SER A 225 -10.29 3.80 -8.42
C SER A 225 -10.49 3.66 -6.92
N LYS A 226 -9.43 3.95 -6.15
CA LYS A 226 -9.46 3.95 -4.68
C LYS A 226 -10.54 4.88 -4.13
N GLU A 227 -10.79 6.01 -4.78
CA GLU A 227 -11.84 6.97 -4.39
C GLU A 227 -13.25 6.37 -4.45
N ASN A 228 -13.53 5.51 -5.43
CA ASN A 228 -14.83 4.86 -5.52
C ASN A 228 -14.91 3.65 -4.60
N ALA A 229 -13.81 2.91 -4.43
CA ALA A 229 -13.71 1.84 -3.45
C ALA A 229 -14.01 2.36 -2.02
N ALA A 230 -13.46 3.53 -1.67
CA ALA A 230 -13.71 4.20 -0.40
C ALA A 230 -15.20 4.48 -0.14
N LYS A 231 -15.98 4.84 -1.17
CA LYS A 231 -17.42 5.07 -1.03
C LYS A 231 -18.17 3.80 -0.60
N PHE A 232 -17.74 2.63 -1.07
CA PHE A 232 -18.33 1.36 -0.64
C PHE A 232 -17.97 1.02 0.80
N THR A 233 -16.72 1.23 1.20
CA THR A 233 -16.28 0.99 2.59
C THR A 233 -16.92 1.98 3.56
N GLU A 234 -17.07 3.25 3.17
CA GLU A 234 -17.79 4.26 3.97
C GLU A 234 -19.27 3.90 4.13
N ALA A 235 -19.91 3.41 3.06
CA ALA A 235 -21.29 2.92 3.13
C ALA A 235 -21.39 1.70 4.08
N GLN A 236 -20.42 0.79 4.04
CA GLN A 236 -20.36 -0.33 4.98
C GLN A 236 -20.15 0.13 6.42
N ASP A 237 -19.26 1.08 6.66
CA ASP A 237 -18.99 1.63 7.99
C ASP A 237 -20.25 2.34 8.56
N SER A 238 -21.05 2.98 7.69
CA SER A 238 -22.36 3.53 8.09
C SER A 238 -23.39 2.45 8.48
N VAL A 239 -23.40 1.31 7.79
CA VAL A 239 -24.25 0.17 8.17
C VAL A 239 -23.78 -0.43 9.49
N LEU A 240 -22.46 -0.60 9.67
CA LEU A 240 -21.89 -1.15 10.90
C LEU A 240 -22.17 -0.27 12.12
N SER A 241 -22.02 1.05 12.00
CA SER A 241 -22.34 1.97 13.10
C SER A 241 -23.81 1.99 13.50
N GLN A 242 -24.73 1.66 12.57
CA GLN A 242 -26.15 1.48 12.89
C GLN A 242 -26.44 0.15 13.60
N LEU A 243 -25.72 -0.91 13.22
CA LEU A 243 -25.86 -2.25 13.81
C LEU A 243 -25.18 -2.35 15.18
N TYR A 244 -24.05 -1.66 15.33
CA TYR A 244 -23.18 -1.63 16.49
C TYR A 244 -22.85 -0.16 16.81
N PRO A 245 -23.80 0.61 17.38
CA PRO A 245 -23.50 1.94 17.86
C PRO A 245 -22.39 1.83 18.91
N GLU A 246 -21.33 2.60 18.78
CA GLU A 246 -20.33 2.67 19.85
C GLU A 246 -21.06 3.10 21.13
N GLU A 247 -20.96 2.28 22.17
CA GLU A 247 -21.36 2.69 23.51
C GLU A 247 -20.49 3.89 23.86
N THR A 248 -21.00 5.08 23.59
CA THR A 248 -20.45 6.29 24.18
C THR A 248 -20.58 6.04 25.67
N GLU A 249 -19.45 5.94 26.37
CA GLU A 249 -19.40 5.86 27.83
C GLU A 249 -20.41 6.86 28.37
N SER A 250 -21.58 6.33 28.72
CA SER A 250 -22.64 7.10 29.31
C SER A 250 -22.10 7.39 30.69
N GLN A 251 -21.85 8.66 30.96
CA GLN A 251 -21.69 9.14 32.32
C GLN A 251 -22.93 8.72 33.12
N GLU A 252 -22.91 7.53 33.73
CA GLU A 252 -23.71 7.23 34.91
C GLU A 252 -23.00 7.88 36.10
N SER A 253 -23.03 9.21 36.11
CA SER A 253 -22.97 9.98 37.34
C SER A 253 -24.31 9.80 38.05
N GLU A 254 -24.26 9.08 39.17
CA GLU A 254 -25.06 9.26 40.38
C GLU A 254 -26.58 9.43 40.21
N ASP A 255 -27.34 8.35 40.44
CA ASP A 255 -28.61 8.45 41.15
C ASP A 255 -28.65 7.46 42.31
N GLN A 256 -27.83 7.73 43.32
CA GLN A 256 -28.15 7.34 44.69
C GLN A 256 -29.04 8.43 45.28
N SER A 257 -30.36 8.28 45.22
CA SER A 257 -31.22 8.54 46.38
C SER A 257 -32.69 8.17 46.13
N GLN A 258 -33.32 7.71 47.22
CA GLN A 258 -34.75 7.57 47.43
C GLN A 258 -35.43 6.27 46.96
N LEU A 259 -35.23 5.24 47.79
CA LEU A 259 -36.35 4.43 48.28
C LEU A 259 -36.29 4.40 49.82
N GLU A 260 -36.64 5.53 50.44
CA GLU A 260 -37.21 5.49 51.78
C GLU A 260 -38.63 4.90 51.65
N SER A 261 -38.84 3.68 52.14
CA SER A 261 -40.19 3.18 52.46
C SER A 261 -40.47 3.38 53.94
N PRO A 262 -41.64 3.94 54.31
CA PRO A 262 -42.01 4.15 55.70
C PRO A 262 -42.64 2.91 56.33
N ALA A 263 -42.39 2.78 57.64
CA ALA A 263 -43.23 2.21 58.71
C ALA A 263 -43.88 0.82 58.53
N ASN A 264 -43.50 -0.13 59.39
CA ASN A 264 -44.41 -0.58 60.45
C ASN A 264 -43.67 -1.45 61.51
N ALA A 265 -43.76 -1.06 62.78
CA ALA A 265 -43.66 -1.99 63.90
C ALA A 265 -45.05 -2.62 64.13
N PRO A 266 -45.14 -3.82 64.73
CA PRO A 266 -45.34 -3.86 66.18
C PRO A 266 -44.60 -4.99 66.93
N ALA A 267 -44.61 -4.83 68.26
CA ALA A 267 -44.19 -5.70 69.38
C ALA A 267 -44.35 -7.22 69.15
N GLU A 268 -43.61 -8.13 69.81
CA GLU A 268 -43.53 -8.32 71.26
C GLU A 268 -42.52 -9.46 71.58
N SER A 269 -42.03 -9.48 72.83
CA SER A 269 -41.63 -10.67 73.63
C SER A 269 -40.24 -11.32 73.48
N GLY A 270 -39.42 -11.18 74.55
CA GLY A 270 -39.01 -12.35 75.36
C GLY A 270 -37.53 -12.77 75.38
N ALA A 271 -36.91 -12.65 76.58
CA ALA A 271 -35.73 -13.37 77.12
C ALA A 271 -34.39 -13.21 76.37
N GLU A 272 -33.25 -12.96 76.99
CA GLU A 272 -32.70 -13.24 78.34
C GLU A 272 -31.62 -12.19 78.68
#